data_AF-A0A2R6EHL3-F1
#
_entry.id   AF-A0A2R6EHL3-F1
#
_cell.length_a   1.000
_cell.length_b   1.000
_cell.length_c   1.000
_cell.angle_alpha   90.00
_cell.angle_beta   90.00
_cell.angle_gamma   90.00
#
_symmetry.space_group_name_H-M   'P 1'
#
loop_
_entity.id
_entity.type
_entity.pdbx_description
1 polymer ?
#
loop_
_entity_poly.entity_id
_entity_poly.type
_entity_poly.pdbx_seq_one_letter_code
_entity_poly.pdbx_strand_id
1 'polypeptide(L)'
;MLTDRQLEVFELAVAEGYYEVPRETTHRELAAQLDRSPGTVSEHLQRVESKLVSMYVEWLTPTGRRLGSAGGSRARCRSCRRSRWPPATRPR
;
A
#
# COMPACT_ATOMS: atom_id res chain seq x y z
N MET A 1 10.04 -6.79 8.65
CA MET A 1 10.58 -7.10 7.30
C MET A 1 9.58 -7.93 6.51
N LEU A 2 9.41 -7.64 5.22
CA LEU A 2 8.62 -8.47 4.30
C LEU A 2 9.48 -9.60 3.76
N THR A 3 8.88 -10.76 3.50
CA THR A 3 9.55 -11.79 2.70
C THR A 3 9.48 -11.44 1.22
N ASP A 4 10.35 -12.00 0.39
CA ASP A 4 10.37 -11.73 -1.06
C ASP A 4 9.00 -11.95 -1.72
N ARG A 5 8.29 -12.99 -1.30
CA ARG A 5 6.93 -13.30 -1.81
C ARG A 5 5.87 -12.31 -1.34
N GLN A 6 6.00 -11.78 -0.13
CA GLN A 6 5.10 -10.73 0.36
C GLN A 6 5.35 -9.42 -0.39
N LEU A 7 6.61 -9.12 -0.69
CA LEU A 7 6.99 -7.94 -1.46
C LEU A 7 6.49 -8.05 -2.91
N GLU A 8 6.72 -9.18 -3.57
CA GLU A 8 6.24 -9.46 -4.94
C GLU A 8 4.73 -9.28 -5.08
N VAL A 9 3.95 -9.88 -4.17
CA VAL A 9 2.48 -9.75 -4.16
C VAL A 9 2.06 -8.30 -3.94
N PHE A 10 2.73 -7.59 -3.04
CA PHE A 10 2.40 -6.20 -2.72
C PHE A 10 2.74 -5.24 -3.85
N GLU A 11 3.90 -5.39 -4.48
CA GLU A 11 4.32 -4.58 -5.62
C GLU A 11 3.35 -4.75 -6.79
N LEU A 12 2.94 -5.99 -7.09
CA LEU A 12 1.94 -6.24 -8.13
C LEU A 12 0.60 -5.61 -7.78
N ALA A 13 0.13 -5.75 -6.53
CA ALA A 13 -1.13 -5.16 -6.09
C ALA A 13 -1.13 -3.63 -6.24
N VAL A 14 -0.03 -2.96 -5.89
CA VAL A 14 0.11 -1.50 -6.08
C VAL A 14 0.13 -1.16 -7.56
N ALA A 15 0.88 -1.89 -8.39
CA ALA A 15 1.00 -1.64 -9.83
C ALA A 15 -0.34 -1.80 -10.57
N GLU A 16 -1.14 -2.78 -10.18
CA GLU A 16 -2.45 -3.09 -10.78
C GLU A 16 -3.60 -2.27 -10.16
N GLY A 17 -3.30 -1.31 -9.27
CA GLY A 17 -4.30 -0.39 -8.72
C GLY A 17 -5.24 -1.01 -7.67
N TYR A 18 -4.76 -2.00 -6.91
CA TYR A 18 -5.54 -2.67 -5.85
C TYR A 18 -5.93 -1.69 -4.72
N TYR A 19 -5.09 -0.68 -4.47
CA TYR A 19 -5.29 0.34 -3.45
C TYR A 19 -5.89 1.64 -3.99
N GLU A 20 -6.23 1.70 -5.29
CA GLU A 20 -6.87 2.88 -5.91
C GLU A 20 -8.36 2.98 -5.53
N VAL A 21 -8.91 4.18 -5.72
CA VAL A 21 -10.33 4.46 -5.48
C VAL A 21 -10.93 5.15 -6.71
N PRO A 22 -11.77 4.45 -7.51
CA PRO A 22 -12.22 3.06 -7.36
C PRO A 22 -11.07 2.04 -7.58
N ARG A 23 -11.18 0.85 -6.99
CA ARG A 23 -10.19 -0.22 -7.18
C ARG A 23 -10.15 -0.64 -8.65
N GLU A 24 -8.94 -0.77 -9.20
CA GLU A 24 -8.74 -1.15 -10.61
C GLU A 24 -8.49 -2.65 -10.80
N THR A 25 -8.25 -3.39 -9.71
CA THR A 25 -8.02 -4.85 -9.71
C THR A 25 -8.61 -5.54 -8.48
N THR A 26 -8.66 -6.86 -8.54
CA THR A 26 -9.18 -7.76 -7.51
C THR A 26 -8.15 -8.83 -7.12
N HIS A 27 -8.33 -9.44 -5.95
CA HIS A 27 -7.52 -10.60 -5.54
C HIS A 27 -7.54 -11.76 -6.55
N ARG A 28 -8.63 -11.93 -7.32
CA ARG A 28 -8.71 -12.97 -8.35
C ARG A 28 -7.79 -12.68 -9.53
N GLU A 29 -7.77 -11.43 -9.99
CA GLU A 29 -6.93 -11.02 -11.11
C GLU A 29 -5.45 -11.08 -10.73
N LEU A 30 -5.10 -10.60 -9.53
CA LEU A 30 -3.75 -10.72 -8.98
C LEU A 30 -3.30 -12.18 -8.83
N ALA A 31 -4.21 -13.05 -8.37
CA ALA A 31 -3.93 -14.47 -8.20
C ALA A 31 -3.69 -15.19 -9.54
N ALA A 32 -4.44 -14.81 -10.59
CA ALA A 32 -4.23 -15.33 -11.93
C ALA A 32 -2.86 -14.93 -12.50
N GLN A 33 -2.41 -13.70 -12.25
CA GLN A 33 -1.09 -13.22 -12.72
C GLN A 33 0.08 -13.90 -11.98
N LEU A 34 -0.10 -14.26 -10.70
CA LEU A 34 0.95 -14.88 -9.88
C LEU A 34 0.92 -16.42 -9.91
N ASP A 35 -0.02 -17.02 -10.62
CA ASP A 35 -0.32 -18.46 -10.59
C ASP A 35 -0.51 -18.97 -9.15
N ARG A 36 -1.41 -18.31 -8.41
CA ARG A 36 -1.75 -18.62 -7.00
C ARG A 36 -3.25 -18.68 -6.79
N SER A 37 -3.63 -19.17 -5.61
CA SER A 37 -5.03 -19.05 -5.17
C SER A 37 -5.33 -17.61 -4.72
N PRO A 38 -6.58 -17.11 -4.90
CA PRO A 38 -7.00 -15.82 -4.35
C PRO A 38 -6.84 -15.73 -2.83
N GLY A 39 -7.00 -16.86 -2.11
CA GLY A 39 -6.79 -16.94 -0.68
C GLY A 39 -5.33 -16.69 -0.29
N THR A 40 -4.39 -17.26 -1.05
CA THR A 40 -2.95 -17.05 -0.85
C THR A 40 -2.56 -15.60 -1.09
N VAL A 41 -3.11 -14.94 -2.12
CA VAL A 41 -2.85 -13.50 -2.37
C VAL A 41 -3.41 -12.65 -1.23
N SER A 42 -4.65 -12.91 -0.81
CA SER A 42 -5.29 -12.22 0.31
C SER A 42 -4.48 -12.35 1.60
N GLU A 43 -4.01 -13.56 1.93
CA GLU A 43 -3.17 -13.81 3.11
C GLU A 43 -1.84 -13.02 3.05
N HIS A 44 -1.18 -13.00 1.89
CA HIS A 44 0.04 -12.22 1.73
C HIS A 44 -0.21 -10.72 1.90
N LEU A 45 -1.26 -10.18 1.28
CA LEU A 45 -1.64 -8.76 1.42
C LEU A 45 -1.98 -8.42 2.87
N GLN A 46 -2.80 -9.25 3.55
CA GLN A 46 -3.15 -9.03 4.95
C GLN A 46 -1.92 -9.03 5.87
N ARG A 47 -0.93 -9.89 5.60
CA ARG A 47 0.34 -9.91 6.34
C ARG A 47 1.18 -8.66 6.09
N VAL A 48 1.21 -8.18 4.85
CA VAL A 48 1.90 -6.93 4.49
C VAL A 48 1.22 -5.75 5.17
N GLU A 49 -0.10 -5.63 5.02
CA GLU A 49 -0.92 -4.57 5.62
C GLU A 49 -0.79 -4.54 7.14
N SER A 50 -0.82 -5.70 7.81
CA SER A 50 -0.61 -5.77 9.26
C SER A 50 0.73 -5.19 9.67
N LYS A 51 1.80 -5.51 8.94
CA LYS A 51 3.15 -4.96 9.22
C LYS A 51 3.20 -3.45 8.96
N LEU A 52 2.61 -2.98 7.87
CA LEU A 52 2.55 -1.55 7.54
C LEU A 52 1.77 -0.77 8.60
N VAL A 53 0.63 -1.29 9.04
CA VAL A 53 -0.17 -0.68 10.11
C VAL A 53 0.61 -0.68 11.41
N SER A 54 1.26 -1.78 11.81
CA SER A 54 2.09 -1.82 13.03
C SER A 54 3.22 -0.80 12.98
N MET A 55 3.96 -0.74 11.86
CA MET A 55 5.04 0.22 11.68
C MET A 55 4.53 1.67 11.71
N TYR A 56 3.40 1.93 11.06
CA TYR A 56 2.79 3.26 11.02
C TYR A 56 2.27 3.69 12.39
N VAL A 57 1.63 2.78 13.12
CA VAL A 57 1.16 3.02 14.49
C VAL A 57 2.34 3.29 15.40
N GLU A 58 3.40 2.47 15.36
CA GLU A 58 4.63 2.71 16.14
C GLU A 58 5.24 4.08 15.84
N TRP A 59 5.18 4.51 14.57
CA TRP A 59 5.60 5.85 14.16
C TRP A 59 4.67 6.98 14.63
N LEU A 60 3.37 6.73 14.72
CA LEU A 60 2.38 7.73 15.08
C LEU A 60 2.15 7.84 16.59
N THR A 61 2.30 6.75 17.34
CA THR A 61 2.19 6.76 18.79
C THR A 61 3.45 7.36 19.37
N PRO A 62 3.43 8.59 19.91
CA PRO A 62 4.54 9.06 20.71
C PRO A 62 4.37 8.37 22.07
N THR A 63 5.09 7.29 22.30
CA THR A 63 5.05 6.53 23.58
C THR A 63 5.67 7.31 24.75
N GLY A 64 5.53 8.63 24.79
CA GLY A 64 6.10 9.49 25.81
C GLY A 64 5.98 11.00 25.60
N ARG A 65 4.92 11.54 24.96
CA ARG A 65 4.65 12.99 25.05
C ARG A 65 3.65 13.33 26.18
N ARG A 66 4.18 13.57 27.39
CA ARG A 66 3.94 14.90 27.99
C ARG A 66 4.68 15.92 27.14
N LEU A 67 4.26 17.19 27.17
CA LEU A 67 4.63 18.29 26.26
C LEU A 67 3.71 18.27 25.02
N GLY A 68 2.84 19.25 24.79
CA GLY A 68 2.97 20.67 25.06
C GLY A 68 2.63 21.39 23.75
N SER A 69 1.77 22.39 23.85
CA SER A 69 1.25 23.27 22.79
C SER A 69 2.21 23.62 21.65
N ALA A 70 1.75 23.45 20.41
CA ALA A 70 1.93 24.36 19.26
C ALA A 70 1.01 23.83 18.14
N GLY A 71 -0.03 24.52 17.67
CA GLY A 71 0.03 25.88 17.13
C GLY A 71 0.63 25.83 15.73
N GLY A 72 -0.19 25.60 14.70
CA GLY A 72 0.30 25.54 13.31
C GLY A 72 -0.76 25.16 12.29
N SER A 73 -1.56 26.14 11.87
CA SER A 73 -2.51 26.07 10.77
C SER A 73 -1.84 25.58 9.48
N ARG A 74 -2.32 24.48 8.88
CA ARG A 74 -1.91 24.07 7.52
C ARG A 74 -2.91 24.62 6.51
N ALA A 75 -2.55 25.74 5.90
CA ALA A 75 -3.16 26.21 4.66
C ALA A 75 -2.46 25.55 3.45
N ARG A 76 -3.27 24.82 2.65
CA ARG A 76 -3.14 24.47 1.20
C ARG A 76 -1.94 23.57 0.84
N CYS A 77 -2.03 22.65 -0.12
CA CYS A 77 -2.40 22.87 -1.52
C CYS A 77 -2.77 21.54 -2.22
N ARG A 78 -3.83 21.54 -3.05
CA ARG A 78 -4.42 20.36 -3.75
C ARG A 78 -3.77 20.04 -5.11
N SER A 79 -2.50 20.38 -5.37
CA SER A 79 -2.00 20.46 -6.76
C SER A 79 -0.59 19.92 -7.06
N CYS A 80 0.04 19.10 -6.21
CA CYS A 80 1.25 18.36 -6.60
C CYS A 80 0.91 16.87 -6.84
N ARG A 81 0.52 16.52 -8.08
CA ARG A 81 1.34 15.81 -9.09
C ARG A 81 1.56 14.33 -8.72
N ARG A 82 0.82 13.35 -9.27
CA ARG A 82 0.97 12.84 -10.66
C ARG A 82 2.42 13.03 -11.13
N SER A 83 3.32 12.05 -10.91
CA SER A 83 4.55 11.76 -11.69
C SER A 83 5.50 10.80 -10.96
N ARG A 84 5.35 9.48 -11.13
CA ARG A 84 6.43 8.45 -11.26
C ARG A 84 5.90 7.04 -10.94
N TRP A 85 5.31 6.40 -11.94
CA TRP A 85 5.42 4.95 -12.12
C TRP A 85 5.16 4.67 -13.61
N PRO A 86 5.96 3.86 -14.31
CA PRO A 86 5.86 3.74 -15.77
C PRO A 86 4.60 2.95 -16.17
N PRO A 87 4.09 3.11 -17.41
CA PRO A 87 3.06 2.25 -17.94
C PRO A 87 3.68 0.88 -18.25
N ALA A 88 3.23 -0.17 -17.56
CA ALA A 88 3.48 -1.54 -18.00
C ALA A 88 2.76 -1.73 -19.34
N THR A 89 3.52 -1.88 -20.42
CA THR A 89 3.03 -2.16 -21.76
C THR A 89 2.29 -3.50 -21.77
N ARG A 90 0.98 -3.49 -22.05
CA ARG A 90 0.20 -4.70 -22.33
C ARG A 90 0.58 -5.24 -23.73
N PRO A 91 1.03 -6.50 -23.89
CA PRO A 91 1.05 -7.12 -25.22
C PRO A 91 -0.37 -7.52 -25.63
N ARG A 92 -0.59 -7.56 -26.95
CA ARG A 92 -1.87 -7.81 -27.62
C ARG A 92 -2.37 -9.23 -27.47
#